data_AF-A0A417YCM4-F1
#
_entry.id   AF-A0A417YCM4-F1
#
_cell.length_a   1.000
_cell.length_b   1.000
_cell.length_c   1.000
_cell.angle_alpha   90.00
_cell.angle_beta   90.00
_cell.angle_gamma   90.00
#
_symmetry.space_group_name_H-M   'P 1'
#
loop_
_entity.id
_entity.type
_entity.pdbx_description
1 polymer ?
#
loop_
_entity_poly.entity_id
_entity_poly.type
_entity_poly.pdbx_seq_one_letter_code
_entity_poly.pdbx_strand_id
1 'polypeptide(L)'
;MRGEIRMKNKLKTAAFIALTTLMVLGNFNPVSAATETDEFKYLKDAIETVDAVPSEERDQYLEDNRDWIDEVGVRLESYVESFPEGEQNDVVTRLLSDNAIGEIEIALSGNLDEYFNNVWTSTRGGYYTYSMEPKWSVRLWGPTMEAAWNELGRNYSGIRNDNGSLWNQYKCHWDYDVFGAVAGSWDLEVGRPIVSDWEMFTSRCNPS
;
A
#
# COMPACT_ATOMS: atom_id res chain seq x y z
N MET A 1 -37.56 -68.93 35.86
CA MET A 1 -37.99 -67.61 36.35
C MET A 1 -37.33 -66.55 35.49
N ARG A 2 -38.12 -65.60 34.96
CA ARG A 2 -37.83 -64.20 34.59
C ARG A 2 -36.46 -63.88 33.93
N GLY A 3 -36.38 -63.21 32.79
CA GLY A 3 -37.38 -62.45 32.04
C GLY A 3 -36.75 -61.78 30.81
N GLU A 4 -37.64 -61.38 29.90
CA GLU A 4 -37.45 -60.61 28.66
C GLU A 4 -36.71 -59.27 28.91
N ILE A 5 -36.16 -58.54 27.92
CA ILE A 5 -36.92 -57.65 27.02
C ILE A 5 -36.04 -57.15 25.84
N ARG A 6 -36.58 -57.35 24.63
CA ARG A 6 -36.64 -56.52 23.39
C ARG A 6 -35.48 -55.62 22.91
N MET A 7 -35.13 -55.88 21.65
CA MET A 7 -34.60 -55.02 20.57
C MET A 7 -35.19 -53.59 20.49
N LYS A 8 -34.43 -52.65 19.93
CA LYS A 8 -34.91 -51.70 18.89
C LYS A 8 -33.84 -51.36 17.84
N ASN A 9 -34.25 -51.56 16.58
CA ASN A 9 -33.59 -51.26 15.30
C ASN A 9 -33.28 -49.78 15.06
N LYS A 10 -32.35 -49.52 14.11
CA LYS A 10 -32.55 -48.82 12.81
C LYS A 10 -31.18 -48.63 12.12
N LEU A 11 -30.83 -49.35 11.04
CA LEU A 11 -30.98 -48.95 9.61
C LEU A 11 -30.85 -47.42 9.41
N LYS A 12 -29.94 -46.89 8.56
CA LYS A 12 -29.91 -47.09 7.10
C LYS A 12 -28.57 -46.69 6.44
N THR A 13 -28.26 -47.46 5.41
CA THR A 13 -27.40 -47.30 4.24
C THR A 13 -27.77 -46.09 3.34
N ALA A 14 -26.78 -45.44 2.70
CA ALA A 14 -26.72 -44.91 1.31
C ALA A 14 -25.55 -43.88 1.22
N ALA A 15 -24.41 -44.09 0.56
CA ALA A 15 -24.10 -44.37 -0.87
C ALA A 15 -24.30 -43.18 -1.82
N PHE A 16 -23.15 -42.64 -2.30
CA PHE A 16 -22.80 -42.03 -3.60
C PHE A 16 -23.74 -41.01 -4.29
N ILE A 17 -23.15 -39.92 -4.81
CA ILE A 17 -23.26 -39.46 -6.22
C ILE A 17 -22.08 -38.51 -6.52
N ALA A 18 -21.33 -38.83 -7.58
CA ALA A 18 -20.39 -37.95 -8.25
C ALA A 18 -21.14 -37.02 -9.21
N LEU A 19 -20.71 -35.76 -9.36
CA LEU A 19 -21.28 -34.84 -10.35
C LEU A 19 -20.23 -34.42 -11.38
N THR A 20 -20.60 -34.67 -12.63
CA THR A 20 -19.88 -34.50 -13.89
C THR A 20 -19.87 -33.07 -14.42
N THR A 21 -18.78 -32.78 -15.13
CA THR A 21 -18.48 -31.78 -16.17
C THR A 21 -19.64 -30.99 -16.79
N LEU A 22 -19.46 -29.66 -16.93
CA LEU A 22 -20.16 -28.83 -17.89
C LEU A 22 -19.14 -28.06 -18.74
N MET A 23 -19.00 -28.45 -20.01
CA MET A 23 -18.37 -27.64 -21.05
C MET A 23 -19.41 -26.66 -21.58
N VAL A 24 -19.11 -25.36 -21.59
CA VAL A 24 -19.87 -24.37 -22.35
C VAL A 24 -18.93 -23.77 -23.39
N LEU A 25 -19.17 -24.10 -24.65
CA LEU A 25 -18.64 -23.38 -25.81
C LEU A 25 -19.52 -22.15 -26.05
N GLY A 26 -18.95 -20.96 -25.91
CA GLY A 26 -19.56 -19.70 -26.33
C GLY A 26 -18.51 -18.85 -27.06
N ASN A 27 -18.71 -18.66 -28.36
CA ASN A 27 -17.95 -17.69 -29.17
C ASN A 27 -18.29 -16.27 -28.71
N PHE A 28 -17.29 -15.54 -28.19
CA PHE A 28 -17.33 -14.08 -28.14
C PHE A 28 -15.94 -13.53 -28.44
N ASN A 29 -15.85 -12.71 -29.49
CA ASN A 29 -14.76 -11.78 -29.75
C ASN A 29 -15.36 -10.64 -30.62
N PRO A 30 -14.85 -9.40 -30.55
CA PRO A 30 -14.54 -8.61 -29.35
C PRO A 30 -15.14 -7.19 -29.47
N VAL A 31 -15.54 -6.53 -28.37
CA VAL A 31 -15.80 -5.08 -28.36
C VAL A 31 -15.31 -4.49 -27.03
N SER A 32 -14.10 -3.94 -27.08
CA SER A 32 -13.67 -2.67 -26.48
C SER A 32 -14.45 -2.14 -25.26
N ALA A 33 -14.17 -2.73 -24.10
CA ALA A 33 -14.09 -2.06 -22.82
C ALA A 33 -13.20 -2.96 -21.96
N ALA A 34 -11.90 -2.66 -21.91
CA ALA A 34 -10.95 -3.43 -21.13
C ALA A 34 -11.43 -3.42 -19.66
N THR A 35 -11.92 -4.57 -19.23
CA THR A 35 -12.14 -4.93 -17.83
C THR A 35 -10.92 -4.50 -17.02
N GLU A 36 -11.11 -3.85 -15.87
CA GLU A 36 -10.11 -3.91 -14.81
C GLU A 36 -9.61 -5.35 -14.73
N THR A 37 -8.30 -5.54 -14.86
CA THR A 37 -7.71 -6.86 -14.74
C THR A 37 -8.02 -7.38 -13.33
N ASP A 38 -8.24 -8.68 -13.17
CA ASP A 38 -8.41 -9.29 -11.83
C ASP A 38 -7.25 -8.89 -10.90
N GLU A 39 -6.06 -8.65 -11.47
CA GLU A 39 -4.88 -8.13 -10.79
C GLU A 39 -5.08 -6.71 -10.24
N PHE A 40 -5.58 -5.76 -11.03
CA PHE A 40 -5.85 -4.39 -10.56
C PHE A 40 -6.76 -4.40 -9.35
N LYS A 41 -7.84 -5.18 -9.43
CA LYS A 41 -8.81 -5.30 -8.33
C LYS A 41 -8.18 -5.92 -7.08
N TYR A 42 -7.45 -7.02 -7.24
CA TYR A 42 -6.74 -7.65 -6.13
C TYR A 42 -5.77 -6.68 -5.43
N LEU A 43 -4.98 -5.96 -6.22
CA LEU A 43 -3.98 -5.02 -5.72
C LEU A 43 -4.62 -3.83 -5.02
N LYS A 44 -5.71 -3.29 -5.56
CA LYS A 44 -6.49 -2.24 -4.92
C LYS A 44 -7.08 -2.71 -3.59
N ASP A 45 -7.77 -3.85 -3.57
CA ASP A 45 -8.36 -4.42 -2.35
C ASP A 45 -7.27 -4.72 -1.29
N ALA A 46 -6.08 -5.16 -1.72
CA ALA A 46 -4.94 -5.40 -0.83
C ALA A 46 -4.41 -4.09 -0.23
N ILE A 47 -4.26 -3.03 -1.03
CA ILE A 47 -3.86 -1.70 -0.53
C ILE A 47 -4.86 -1.20 0.50
N GLU A 48 -6.16 -1.22 0.19
CA GLU A 48 -7.22 -0.79 1.11
C GLU A 48 -7.17 -1.58 2.42
N THR A 49 -6.94 -2.89 2.34
CA THR A 49 -6.86 -3.77 3.50
C THR A 49 -5.69 -3.38 4.41
N VAL A 50 -4.50 -3.15 3.85
CA VAL A 50 -3.31 -2.82 4.64
C VAL A 50 -3.41 -1.38 5.18
N ASP A 51 -3.91 -0.43 4.39
CA ASP A 51 -4.07 0.97 4.81
C ASP A 51 -5.16 1.17 5.87
N ALA A 52 -6.15 0.27 5.94
CA ALA A 52 -7.19 0.28 6.97
C ALA A 52 -6.70 -0.22 8.35
N VAL A 53 -5.49 -0.79 8.46
CA VAL A 53 -4.96 -1.32 9.73
C VAL A 53 -4.71 -0.17 10.72
N PRO A 54 -5.37 -0.17 11.90
CA PRO A 54 -5.19 0.86 12.91
C PRO A 54 -3.73 0.96 13.37
N SER A 55 -3.32 2.18 13.74
CA SER A 55 -1.92 2.48 14.06
C SER A 55 -1.33 1.58 15.16
N GLU A 56 -2.17 1.27 16.15
CA GLU A 56 -1.88 0.45 17.32
C GLU A 56 -1.78 -1.06 17.04
N GLU A 57 -2.30 -1.53 15.90
CA GLU A 57 -2.34 -2.95 15.52
C GLU A 57 -1.33 -3.29 14.42
N ARG A 58 -0.67 -2.28 13.82
CA ARG A 58 0.23 -2.44 12.66
C ARG A 58 1.36 -3.43 12.89
N ASP A 59 2.00 -3.41 14.07
CA ASP A 59 3.14 -4.29 14.37
C ASP A 59 2.73 -5.76 14.38
N GLN A 60 1.61 -6.08 15.04
CA GLN A 60 1.09 -7.45 15.09
C GLN A 60 0.57 -7.89 13.72
N TYR A 61 -0.14 -7.01 13.02
CA TYR A 61 -0.65 -7.31 11.68
C TYR A 61 0.49 -7.63 10.71
N LEU A 62 1.61 -6.90 10.78
CA LEU A 62 2.80 -7.20 10.01
C LEU A 62 3.36 -8.58 10.34
N GLU A 63 3.55 -8.87 11.62
CA GLU A 63 4.12 -10.15 12.06
C GLU A 63 3.27 -11.33 11.55
N ASP A 64 1.96 -11.18 11.60
CA ASP A 64 1.01 -12.22 11.19
C ASP A 64 0.89 -12.36 9.67
N ASN A 65 1.15 -11.29 8.89
CA ASN A 65 0.87 -11.24 7.45
C ASN A 65 2.09 -10.89 6.57
N ARG A 66 3.31 -10.91 7.13
CA ARG A 66 4.53 -10.44 6.48
C ARG A 66 4.74 -11.00 5.07
N ASP A 67 4.63 -12.32 4.91
CA ASP A 67 4.87 -12.97 3.62
C ASP A 67 3.86 -12.53 2.55
N TRP A 68 2.60 -12.30 2.95
CA TRP A 68 1.56 -11.79 2.05
C TRP A 68 1.79 -10.31 1.69
N ILE A 69 2.18 -9.48 2.66
CA ILE A 69 2.51 -8.07 2.43
C ILE A 69 3.69 -7.94 1.46
N ASP A 70 4.74 -8.76 1.66
CA ASP A 70 5.91 -8.80 0.78
C ASP A 70 5.51 -9.25 -0.64
N GLU A 71 4.63 -10.26 -0.77
CA GLU A 71 4.08 -10.69 -2.07
C GLU A 71 3.31 -9.57 -2.76
N VAL A 72 2.43 -8.87 -2.02
CA VAL A 72 1.66 -7.74 -2.54
C VAL A 72 2.61 -6.66 -3.05
N GLY A 73 3.64 -6.28 -2.30
CA GLY A 73 4.64 -5.30 -2.73
C GLY A 73 5.32 -5.66 -4.06
N VAL A 74 5.74 -6.91 -4.23
CA VAL A 74 6.37 -7.40 -5.47
C VAL A 74 5.39 -7.40 -6.66
N ARG A 75 4.14 -7.80 -6.43
CA ARG A 75 3.10 -7.84 -7.47
C ARG A 75 2.69 -6.44 -7.90
N LEU A 76 2.58 -5.54 -6.93
CA LEU A 76 2.37 -4.12 -7.13
C LEU A 76 3.46 -3.56 -8.05
N GLU A 77 4.74 -3.67 -7.69
CA GLU A 77 5.88 -3.23 -8.53
C GLU A 77 5.82 -3.81 -9.94
N SER A 78 5.68 -5.15 -10.05
CA SER A 78 5.60 -5.83 -11.36
C SER A 78 4.42 -5.36 -12.20
N TYR A 79 3.28 -5.05 -11.57
CA TYR A 79 2.08 -4.57 -12.26
C TYR A 79 2.32 -3.17 -12.83
N VAL A 80 2.91 -2.25 -12.06
CA VAL A 80 3.22 -0.89 -12.53
C VAL A 80 4.29 -0.91 -13.62
N GLU A 81 5.34 -1.72 -13.48
CA GLU A 81 6.39 -1.87 -14.49
C GLU A 81 5.89 -2.43 -15.83
N SER A 82 4.72 -3.08 -15.84
CA SER A 82 4.09 -3.54 -17.08
C SER A 82 3.55 -2.40 -17.94
N PHE A 83 3.46 -1.18 -17.40
CA PHE A 83 3.03 0.03 -18.11
C PHE A 83 4.24 0.90 -18.51
N PRO A 84 4.13 1.68 -19.60
CA PRO A 84 5.14 2.67 -19.97
C PRO A 84 5.41 3.66 -18.84
N GLU A 85 6.67 4.07 -18.65
CA GLU A 85 7.12 4.98 -17.58
C GLU A 85 6.23 6.24 -17.45
N GLY A 86 5.83 6.84 -18.58
CA GLY A 86 4.96 8.01 -18.59
C GLY A 86 3.51 7.79 -18.13
N GLU A 87 3.08 6.53 -18.01
CA GLU A 87 1.73 6.12 -17.59
C GLU A 87 1.71 5.50 -16.18
N GLN A 88 2.89 5.18 -15.61
CA GLN A 88 2.99 4.51 -14.30
C GLN A 88 2.34 5.31 -13.18
N ASN A 89 2.53 6.63 -13.19
CA ASN A 89 1.92 7.52 -12.19
C ASN A 89 0.38 7.51 -12.26
N ASP A 90 -0.19 7.38 -13.46
CA ASP A 90 -1.65 7.32 -13.63
C ASP A 90 -2.20 5.99 -13.11
N VAL A 91 -1.46 4.89 -13.31
CA VAL A 91 -1.81 3.57 -12.77
C VAL A 91 -1.78 3.56 -11.25
N VAL A 92 -0.75 4.15 -10.64
CA VAL A 92 -0.65 4.30 -9.18
C VAL A 92 -1.82 5.11 -8.65
N THR A 93 -2.13 6.26 -9.27
CA THR A 93 -3.26 7.11 -8.87
C THR A 93 -4.59 6.33 -8.89
N ARG A 94 -4.80 5.49 -9.92
CA ARG A 94 -6.00 4.66 -10.02
C ARG A 94 -6.10 3.61 -8.92
N LEU A 95 -4.97 3.04 -8.49
CA LEU A 95 -4.95 2.04 -7.43
C LEU A 95 -5.25 2.63 -6.04
N LEU A 96 -4.95 3.92 -5.85
CA LEU A 96 -5.17 4.63 -4.57
C LEU A 96 -6.54 5.31 -4.48
N SER A 97 -7.16 5.65 -5.62
CA SER A 97 -8.41 6.42 -5.65
C SER A 97 -9.67 5.56 -5.85
N ASP A 98 -10.77 5.97 -5.21
CA ASP A 98 -12.08 5.32 -5.33
C ASP A 98 -12.85 5.61 -6.63
N ASN A 99 -12.49 6.67 -7.36
CA ASN A 99 -13.35 7.24 -8.43
C ASN A 99 -12.66 7.42 -9.80
N ALA A 100 -11.76 6.53 -10.20
CA ALA A 100 -10.99 6.72 -11.44
C ALA A 100 -11.55 5.99 -12.68
N ILE A 101 -12.88 5.99 -12.88
CA ILE A 101 -13.48 5.74 -14.20
C ILE A 101 -14.22 7.01 -14.62
N GLY A 102 -13.50 7.96 -15.21
CA GLY A 102 -14.10 9.14 -15.81
C GLY A 102 -13.17 10.34 -15.92
N GLU A 103 -12.65 10.53 -17.14
CA GLU A 103 -12.01 11.74 -17.65
C GLU A 103 -10.57 12.04 -17.19
N ILE A 104 -9.72 12.16 -18.20
CA ILE A 104 -8.37 12.72 -18.15
C ILE A 104 -8.51 14.19 -17.74
N GLU A 105 -8.26 14.48 -16.47
CA GLU A 105 -7.67 15.74 -16.07
C GLU A 105 -6.32 15.44 -15.44
N ILE A 106 -5.27 15.99 -16.06
CA ILE A 106 -4.00 16.27 -15.40
C ILE A 106 -4.32 17.29 -14.30
N ALA A 107 -4.80 16.78 -13.18
CA ALA A 107 -5.08 17.49 -11.95
C ALA A 107 -5.09 16.45 -10.82
N LEU A 108 -3.90 16.08 -10.33
CA LEU A 108 -3.76 15.78 -8.91
C LEU A 108 -4.06 17.10 -8.17
N SER A 109 -5.35 17.43 -8.04
CA SER A 109 -5.84 18.35 -7.01
C SER A 109 -5.74 17.57 -5.70
N GLY A 110 -4.51 17.43 -5.22
CA GLY A 110 -4.20 16.40 -4.25
C GLY A 110 -4.63 16.79 -2.84
N ASN A 111 -5.13 15.79 -2.15
CA ASN A 111 -5.40 15.84 -0.74
C ASN A 111 -4.35 14.92 -0.09
N LEU A 112 -3.56 15.47 0.83
CA LEU A 112 -2.47 14.74 1.49
C LEU A 112 -2.97 13.48 2.23
N ASP A 113 -4.27 13.41 2.50
CA ASP A 113 -4.95 12.27 3.13
C ASP A 113 -4.95 10.98 2.28
N GLU A 114 -4.68 11.06 0.97
CA GLU A 114 -4.53 9.88 0.11
C GLU A 114 -3.27 9.10 0.50
N TYR A 115 -2.19 9.82 0.80
CA TYR A 115 -0.85 9.26 1.05
C TYR A 115 -0.50 9.15 2.54
N PHE A 116 -1.08 10.03 3.37
CA PHE A 116 -0.72 10.17 4.76
C PHE A 116 -1.95 10.09 5.66
N ASN A 117 -1.83 9.37 6.78
CA ASN A 117 -2.84 9.43 7.84
C ASN A 117 -2.87 10.81 8.50
N ASN A 118 -1.71 11.46 8.57
CA ASN A 118 -1.57 12.81 9.09
C ASN A 118 -0.31 13.49 8.53
N VAL A 119 -0.39 14.80 8.33
CA VAL A 119 0.76 15.66 8.00
C VAL A 119 0.66 16.95 8.81
N TRP A 120 1.74 17.31 9.49
CA TRP A 120 1.80 18.52 10.30
C TRP A 120 3.18 19.17 10.24
N THR A 121 3.26 20.41 10.71
CA THR A 121 4.53 21.12 10.83
C THR A 121 4.80 21.45 12.28
N SER A 122 6.06 21.35 12.67
CA SER A 122 6.49 21.55 14.05
C SER A 122 7.90 22.14 14.12
N THR A 123 8.45 22.23 15.33
CA THR A 123 9.86 22.55 15.55
C THR A 123 10.48 21.46 16.39
N ARG A 124 11.49 20.78 15.86
CA ARG A 124 12.22 19.70 16.53
C ARG A 124 13.71 20.04 16.56
N GLY A 125 14.32 19.99 17.75
CA GLY A 125 15.76 20.28 17.90
C GLY A 125 16.20 21.69 17.45
N GLY A 126 15.27 22.65 17.33
CA GLY A 126 15.54 24.00 16.80
C GLY A 126 15.38 24.14 15.29
N TYR A 127 15.04 23.06 14.58
CA TYR A 127 14.78 23.05 13.16
C TYR A 127 13.28 23.12 12.89
N TYR A 128 12.91 23.81 11.80
CA TYR A 128 11.55 23.70 11.27
C TYR A 128 11.39 22.33 10.63
N THR A 129 10.31 21.62 11.00
CA THR A 129 10.15 20.19 10.69
C THR A 129 8.81 19.95 10.00
N TYR A 130 8.86 19.24 8.87
CA TYR A 130 7.69 18.59 8.29
C TYR A 130 7.58 17.19 8.86
N SER A 131 6.48 16.89 9.52
CA SER A 131 6.22 15.61 10.16
C SER A 131 5.03 14.95 9.48
N MET A 132 5.11 13.65 9.24
CA MET A 132 4.06 12.91 8.56
C MET A 132 3.95 11.47 9.04
N GLU A 133 2.73 10.94 8.99
CA GLU A 133 2.43 9.53 9.23
C GLU A 133 2.02 8.90 7.89
N PRO A 134 2.97 8.32 7.14
CA PRO A 134 2.65 7.70 5.87
C PRO A 134 1.82 6.44 6.07
N LYS A 135 0.88 6.25 5.14
CA LYS A 135 0.15 5.00 4.95
C LYS A 135 1.09 3.88 4.51
N TRP A 136 0.61 2.64 4.55
CA TRP A 136 1.42 1.49 4.16
C TRP A 136 1.72 1.48 2.67
N SER A 137 0.78 1.91 1.85
CA SER A 137 0.97 2.13 0.41
C SER A 137 2.21 2.99 0.11
N VAL A 138 2.41 4.09 0.84
CA VAL A 138 3.62 4.93 0.73
C VAL A 138 4.87 4.21 1.24
N ARG A 139 4.76 3.47 2.35
CA ARG A 139 5.92 2.80 2.99
C ARG A 139 6.45 1.63 2.18
N LEU A 140 5.58 0.87 1.53
CA LEU A 140 5.93 -0.36 0.85
C LEU A 140 6.29 -0.16 -0.62
N TRP A 141 5.86 0.96 -1.22
CA TRP A 141 5.81 1.04 -2.67
C TRP A 141 6.45 2.31 -3.23
N GLY A 142 7.58 2.12 -3.94
CA GLY A 142 8.41 3.20 -4.45
C GLY A 142 7.65 4.22 -5.32
N PRO A 143 6.86 3.79 -6.31
CA PRO A 143 6.07 4.72 -7.12
C PRO A 143 5.08 5.56 -6.30
N THR A 144 4.43 4.96 -5.30
CA THR A 144 3.52 5.69 -4.39
C THR A 144 4.28 6.66 -3.49
N MET A 145 5.47 6.29 -3.01
CA MET A 145 6.35 7.17 -2.24
C MET A 145 6.77 8.41 -3.04
N GLU A 146 7.14 8.24 -4.31
CA GLU A 146 7.50 9.35 -5.20
C GLU A 146 6.30 10.26 -5.52
N ALA A 147 5.12 9.67 -5.76
CA ALA A 147 3.88 10.43 -5.94
C ALA A 147 3.53 11.26 -4.70
N ALA A 148 3.66 10.69 -3.51
CA ALA A 148 3.45 11.38 -2.23
C ALA A 148 4.42 12.56 -2.03
N TRP A 149 5.69 12.41 -2.43
CA TRP A 149 6.67 13.51 -2.40
C TRP A 149 6.28 14.67 -3.32
N ASN A 150 5.83 14.35 -4.54
CA ASN A 150 5.35 15.37 -5.47
C ASN A 150 4.15 16.13 -4.89
N GLU A 151 3.24 15.45 -4.21
CA GLU A 151 2.09 16.06 -3.55
C GLU A 151 2.50 16.95 -2.36
N LEU A 152 3.46 16.53 -1.55
CA LEU A 152 4.08 17.37 -0.53
C LEU A 152 4.66 18.65 -1.13
N GLY A 153 5.32 18.58 -2.29
CA GLY A 153 5.84 19.73 -3.03
C GLY A 153 4.75 20.68 -3.57
N ARG A 154 3.56 20.18 -3.89
CA ARG A 154 2.42 21.05 -4.24
C ARG A 154 1.92 21.84 -3.04
N ASN A 155 1.92 21.22 -1.85
CA ASN A 155 1.39 21.78 -0.62
C ASN A 155 2.38 22.66 0.16
N TYR A 156 3.68 22.36 0.10
CA TYR A 156 4.71 23.04 0.91
C TYR A 156 5.83 23.62 0.05
N SER A 157 5.98 24.94 0.08
CA SER A 157 7.00 25.64 -0.71
C SER A 157 8.45 25.30 -0.33
N GLY A 158 8.70 24.94 0.93
CA GLY A 158 10.02 24.48 1.38
C GLY A 158 10.41 23.14 0.76
N ILE A 159 9.45 22.23 0.59
CA ILE A 159 9.63 20.95 -0.09
C ILE A 159 9.73 21.15 -1.62
N ARG A 160 8.86 21.99 -2.20
CA ARG A 160 8.91 22.31 -3.64
C ARG A 160 10.26 22.83 -4.11
N ASN A 161 10.89 23.65 -3.27
CA ASN A 161 12.16 24.29 -3.57
C ASN A 161 13.33 23.58 -2.84
N ASP A 162 13.14 22.31 -2.47
CA ASP A 162 14.19 21.53 -1.84
C ASP A 162 15.42 21.44 -2.75
N ASN A 163 16.60 21.47 -2.13
CA ASN A 163 17.88 21.35 -2.81
C ASN A 163 18.41 19.91 -2.83
N GLY A 164 17.60 18.94 -2.38
CA GLY A 164 17.93 17.53 -2.21
C GLY A 164 18.08 17.10 -0.74
N SER A 165 18.20 18.04 0.20
CA SER A 165 18.33 17.69 1.61
C SER A 165 17.06 17.06 2.18
N LEU A 166 15.89 17.66 1.95
CA LEU A 166 14.63 17.12 2.46
C LEU A 166 14.27 15.82 1.73
N TRP A 167 14.55 15.73 0.43
CA TRP A 167 14.36 14.51 -0.34
C TRP A 167 15.18 13.34 0.21
N ASN A 168 16.47 13.55 0.52
CA ASN A 168 17.31 12.48 1.04
C ASN A 168 16.86 12.00 2.43
N GLN A 169 16.32 12.89 3.25
CA GLN A 169 15.70 12.52 4.54
C GLN A 169 14.44 11.68 4.30
N TYR A 170 13.56 12.12 3.39
CA TYR A 170 12.31 11.42 3.04
C TYR A 170 12.59 10.03 2.48
N LYS A 171 13.52 9.94 1.53
CA LYS A 171 13.96 8.67 0.94
C LYS A 171 14.60 7.75 1.97
N CYS A 172 15.41 8.28 2.90
CA CYS A 172 15.96 7.47 3.98
C CYS A 172 14.87 6.85 4.86
N HIS A 173 13.80 7.60 5.18
CA HIS A 173 12.67 7.04 5.91
C HIS A 173 11.95 5.95 5.12
N TRP A 174 11.83 6.10 3.80
CA TRP A 174 11.28 5.03 2.96
C TRP A 174 12.21 3.80 2.91
N ASP A 175 13.50 3.98 2.66
CA ASP A 175 14.48 2.89 2.53
C ASP A 175 14.66 2.10 3.84
N TYR A 176 14.55 2.77 5.00
CA TYR A 176 14.97 2.20 6.30
C TYR A 176 13.92 2.24 7.42
N ASP A 177 12.84 3.01 7.26
CA ASP A 177 11.73 3.13 8.22
C ASP A 177 10.40 2.64 7.61
N VAL A 178 10.49 1.62 6.74
CA VAL A 178 9.34 0.92 6.11
C VAL A 178 8.24 0.59 7.13
N PHE A 179 8.60 0.21 8.36
CA PHE A 179 7.64 -0.21 9.39
C PHE A 179 7.48 0.77 10.56
N GLY A 180 8.02 1.98 10.47
CA GLY A 180 7.98 2.93 11.60
C GLY A 180 8.87 2.54 12.79
N ALA A 181 9.74 1.53 12.59
CA ALA A 181 10.63 0.96 13.60
C ALA A 181 11.66 1.97 14.16
N VAL A 182 11.84 3.13 13.53
CA VAL A 182 12.80 4.16 13.95
C VAL A 182 12.13 5.40 14.56
N ALA A 183 10.92 5.78 14.15
CA ALA A 183 10.31 7.05 14.60
C ALA A 183 8.77 7.12 14.73
N GLY A 184 7.99 6.15 14.24
CA GLY A 184 6.52 6.26 14.17
C GLY A 184 6.03 7.27 13.13
N SER A 185 6.53 8.51 13.16
CA SER A 185 6.36 9.57 12.15
C SER A 185 7.66 9.82 11.37
N TRP A 186 7.54 10.06 10.06
CA TRP A 186 8.65 10.53 9.23
C TRP A 186 8.84 12.02 9.44
N ASP A 187 10.02 12.42 9.89
CA ASP A 187 10.37 13.81 10.16
C ASP A 187 11.46 14.30 9.20
N LEU A 188 11.18 15.43 8.54
CA LEU A 188 12.08 16.10 7.62
C LEU A 188 12.43 17.49 8.16
N GLU A 189 13.69 17.69 8.51
CA GLU A 189 14.17 18.91 9.14
C GLU A 189 14.84 19.84 8.12
N VAL A 190 14.38 21.08 8.06
CA VAL A 190 14.89 22.07 7.09
C VAL A 190 16.28 22.53 7.47
N GLY A 191 17.20 22.50 6.49
CA GLY A 191 18.56 23.01 6.65
C GLY A 191 19.58 21.99 7.12
N ARG A 192 19.22 20.70 7.18
CA ARG A 192 20.18 19.61 7.40
C ARG A 192 21.15 19.48 6.21
N PRO A 193 22.42 19.07 6.45
CA PRO A 193 23.39 18.92 5.38
C PRO A 193 23.06 17.74 4.46
N ILE A 194 23.43 17.86 3.18
CA ILE A 194 23.42 16.74 2.23
C ILE A 194 24.67 15.91 2.51
N VAL A 195 24.47 14.67 2.94
CA VAL A 195 25.53 13.72 3.31
C VAL A 195 25.39 12.42 2.51
N SER A 196 26.33 11.48 2.68
CA SER A 196 26.24 10.16 2.07
C SER A 196 25.08 9.33 2.64
N ASP A 197 24.57 8.36 1.88
CA ASP A 197 23.47 7.47 2.33
C ASP A 197 23.78 6.75 3.66
N TRP A 198 25.05 6.35 3.83
CA TRP A 198 25.51 5.72 5.08
C TRP A 198 25.43 6.67 6.28
N GLU A 199 25.81 7.94 6.08
CA GLU A 199 25.73 8.96 7.12
C GLU A 199 24.28 9.35 7.41
N MET A 200 23.44 9.42 6.38
CA MET A 200 22.00 9.64 6.51
C MET A 200 21.34 8.52 7.34
N PHE A 201 21.63 7.26 7.04
CA PHE A 201 21.15 6.11 7.80
C PHE A 201 21.61 6.13 9.26
N THR A 202 22.92 6.33 9.50
CA THR A 202 23.48 6.31 10.87
C THR A 202 23.03 7.51 11.72
N SER A 203 22.59 8.59 11.08
CA SER A 203 21.96 9.75 11.72
C SER A 203 20.43 9.64 11.83
N ARG A 204 19.85 8.45 11.58
CA ARG A 204 18.40 8.20 11.65
C ARG A 204 17.62 9.16 10.76
N CYS A 205 18.11 9.32 9.54
CA CYS A 205 17.53 10.15 8.49
C CYS A 205 17.48 11.65 8.80
N ASN A 206 18.21 12.15 9.82
CA ASN A 206 18.27 13.57 10.19
C ASN A 206 19.71 13.98 10.56
N PRO A 207 20.60 14.19 9.56
CA PRO A 207 22.01 14.47 9.80
C PRO A 207 22.22 15.86 10.40
N SER A 208 23.34 16.04 11.12
CA SER A 208 23.71 17.29 11.81
C SER A 208 24.92 17.96 11.18
#